data_AF-A0A485B2H5-F1
#
_entry.id   AF-A0A485B2H5-F1
#
_cell.length_a   1.000
_cell.length_b   1.000
_cell.length_c   1.000
_cell.angle_alpha   90.00
_cell.angle_beta   90.00
_cell.angle_gamma   90.00
#
_symmetry.space_group_name_H-M   'P 1'
#
loop_
_entity.id
_entity.type
_entity.pdbx_description
1 polymer ?
#
loop_
_entity_poly.entity_id
_entity_poly.type
_entity_poly.pdbx_seq_one_letter_code
_entity_poly.pdbx_strand_id
1 'polypeptide(L)' 'MVSTDFNHDPHSAIVDGTQTRVSGAHLIKTLVWCDNEWGFANRMLDTTLAMAAIGFRLDA' A
#
# COMPACT_ATOMS: atom_id res chain seq x y z
N MET A 1 3.81 -1.21 -17.69
CA MET A 1 2.71 -1.87 -16.97
C MET A 1 1.47 -1.03 -17.13
N VAL A 2 0.31 -1.66 -17.13
CA VAL A 2 -1.02 -1.05 -17.18
C VAL A 2 -1.81 -1.47 -15.93
N SER A 3 -2.96 -0.83 -15.68
CA SER A 3 -3.70 -1.01 -14.42
C SER A 3 -3.99 -2.47 -14.06
N THR A 4 -4.36 -3.30 -15.05
CA THR A 4 -4.71 -4.71 -14.81
C THR A 4 -3.52 -5.57 -14.40
N ASP A 5 -2.27 -5.15 -14.68
CA ASP A 5 -1.07 -5.86 -14.24
C ASP A 5 -0.94 -5.89 -12.70
N PHE A 6 -1.70 -5.05 -11.99
CA PHE A 6 -1.71 -4.94 -10.53
C PHE A 6 -2.98 -5.49 -9.88
N ASN A 7 -3.89 -6.06 -10.67
CA ASN A 7 -5.09 -6.70 -10.12
C ASN A 7 -4.67 -7.85 -9.20
N HIS A 8 -5.26 -7.89 -8.00
CA HIS A 8 -4.94 -8.86 -6.95
C HIS A 8 -3.53 -8.76 -6.37
N ASP A 9 -2.86 -7.61 -6.50
CA ASP A 9 -1.58 -7.36 -5.82
C ASP A 9 -1.84 -6.95 -4.34
N PRO A 10 -1.22 -7.62 -3.36
CA PRO A 10 -1.52 -7.39 -1.95
C PRO A 10 -0.84 -6.14 -1.36
N HIS A 11 0.02 -5.44 -2.09
CA HIS A 11 0.68 -4.24 -1.58
C HIS A 11 -0.31 -3.07 -1.49
N SER A 12 -0.14 -2.23 -0.47
CA SER A 12 -0.96 -1.01 -0.32
C SER A 12 -0.65 0.07 -1.37
N ALA A 13 0.55 0.04 -1.95
CA ALA A 13 1.04 1.01 -2.91
C ALA A 13 2.15 0.38 -3.77
N ILE A 14 2.07 0.57 -5.08
CA ILE A 14 3.08 0.13 -6.05
C ILE A 14 3.51 1.35 -6.85
N VAL A 15 4.74 1.79 -6.67
CA VAL A 15 5.27 2.97 -7.38
C VAL A 15 5.59 2.60 -8.82
N ASP A 16 5.00 3.30 -9.78
CA ASP A 16 5.42 3.22 -11.18
C ASP A 16 6.63 4.14 -11.42
N GLY A 17 7.82 3.56 -11.34
CA GLY A 17 9.07 4.27 -11.55
C GLY A 17 9.17 4.96 -12.93
N THR A 18 8.48 4.43 -13.95
CA THR A 18 8.51 5.01 -15.31
C THR A 18 7.81 6.37 -15.39
N GLN A 19 6.93 6.67 -14.42
CA GLN A 19 6.14 7.90 -14.34
C GLN A 19 6.69 8.91 -13.33
N THR A 20 7.76 8.57 -12.60
CA THR A 20 8.39 9.48 -11.63
C THR A 20 9.09 10.63 -12.36
N ARG A 21 8.81 11.88 -11.98
CA ARG A 21 9.39 13.09 -12.60
C ARG A 21 9.75 14.12 -11.54
N VAL A 22 10.73 14.96 -11.85
CA VAL A 22 11.05 16.16 -11.07
C VAL A 22 10.94 17.37 -12.00
N SER A 23 10.16 18.38 -11.58
CA SER A 23 10.12 19.69 -12.22
C SER A 23 11.01 20.66 -11.45
N GLY A 24 11.97 21.28 -12.14
CA GLY A 24 13.06 22.02 -11.49
C GLY A 24 13.88 21.11 -10.57
N ALA A 25 14.18 21.57 -9.37
CA ALA A 25 14.93 20.81 -8.37
C ALA A 25 14.09 20.26 -7.20
N HIS A 26 12.83 20.68 -7.07
CA HIS A 26 12.08 20.53 -5.81
C HIS A 26 10.63 20.05 -5.94
N LEU A 27 10.06 19.95 -7.15
CA LEU A 27 8.70 19.46 -7.33
C LEU A 27 8.70 18.04 -7.92
N ILE A 28 8.38 17.06 -7.08
CA ILE A 28 8.37 15.64 -7.46
C ILE A 28 6.95 15.19 -7.79
N LYS A 29 6.79 14.50 -8.92
CA LYS A 29 5.59 13.73 -9.27
C LYS A 29 5.93 12.25 -9.18
N THR A 30 5.09 11.49 -8.50
CA THR A 30 5.09 10.02 -8.51
C THR A 30 3.71 9.52 -8.91
N LEU A 31 3.65 8.36 -9.56
CA LEU A 31 2.40 7.66 -9.83
C LEU A 31 2.44 6.35 -9.04
N VAL A 32 1.35 6.09 -8.33
CA VAL A 32 1.23 4.93 -7.45
C VAL A 32 -0.03 4.18 -7.81
N TRP A 33 0.12 2.90 -8.10
CA TRP A 33 -0.98 1.96 -8.30
C TRP A 33 -1.36 1.31 -6.97
N CYS A 34 -2.62 0.93 -6.86
CA CYS A 34 -3.11 0.03 -5.84
C CYS A 34 -4.27 -0.79 -6.41
N ASP A 35 -4.34 -2.05 -6.04
CA ASP A 35 -5.63 -2.73 -6.00
C ASP A 35 -6.35 -2.19 -4.76
N ASN A 36 -7.40 -1.42 -4.99
CA ASN A 36 -8.15 -0.71 -3.96
C ASN A 36 -8.95 -1.66 -3.04
N GLU A 37 -9.19 -2.90 -3.47
CA GLU A 37 -9.87 -3.92 -2.67
C GLU A 37 -8.86 -4.86 -2.03
N TRP A 38 -7.97 -5.44 -2.83
CA TRP A 38 -7.10 -6.52 -2.39
C TRP A 38 -6.01 -6.06 -1.42
N GLY A 39 -5.36 -4.94 -1.73
CA GLY A 39 -4.36 -4.35 -0.83
C GLY A 39 -5.00 -3.96 0.51
N PHE A 40 -6.20 -3.38 0.48
CA PHE A 40 -6.93 -2.99 1.69
C PHE A 40 -7.39 -4.20 2.52
N ALA A 41 -7.94 -5.23 1.88
CA ALA A 41 -8.37 -6.45 2.55
C ALA A 41 -7.22 -7.14 3.30
N ASN A 42 -6.02 -7.18 2.71
CA ASN A 42 -4.84 -7.69 3.39
C ASN A 42 -4.43 -6.82 4.60
N ARG A 43 -4.51 -5.48 4.49
CA ARG A 43 -4.24 -4.58 5.62
C ARG A 43 -5.24 -4.74 6.77
N MET A 44 -6.47 -5.15 6.50
CA MET A 44 -7.43 -5.48 7.57
C MET A 44 -6.96 -6.67 8.41
N LEU A 45 -6.39 -7.70 7.78
CA LEU A 45 -5.84 -8.86 8.49
C LEU A 45 -4.61 -8.47 9.33
N ASP A 46 -3.69 -7.70 8.74
CA ASP A 46 -2.50 -7.20 9.44
C ASP A 46 -2.89 -6.36 10.67
N THR A 47 -3.86 -5.46 10.50
CA THR A 47 -4.38 -4.63 11.60
C THR A 47 -5.04 -5.48 12.68
N THR A 48 -5.84 -6.49 12.29
CA THR A 48 -6.47 -7.42 13.24
C THR A 48 -5.42 -8.13 14.09
N LEU A 49 -4.35 -8.63 13.47
CA LEU A 49 -3.25 -9.29 14.18
C LEU A 49 -2.53 -8.33 15.13
N ALA A 50 -2.27 -7.10 14.70
CA ALA A 50 -1.64 -6.08 15.54
C ALA A 50 -2.52 -5.72 16.75
N MET A 51 -3.83 -5.54 16.53
CA MET A 51 -4.80 -5.28 17.61
C MET A 51 -4.86 -6.43 18.60
N ALA A 52 -4.94 -7.69 18.13
CA ALA A 52 -4.94 -8.85 18.98
C ALA A 52 -3.64 -8.94 19.81
N ALA A 53 -2.48 -8.74 19.19
CA ALA A 53 -1.18 -8.80 19.86
C ALA A 53 -1.01 -7.73 20.96
N ILE A 54 -1.63 -6.55 20.80
CA ILE A 54 -1.62 -5.49 21.81
C ILE A 54 -2.70 -5.73 22.88
N GLY A 55 -3.92 -6.09 22.49
CA GLY A 55 -5.04 -6.31 23.41
C GLY A 55 -4.73 -7.37 24.47
N PHE A 56 -4.19 -8.52 24.08
CA PHE A 56 -3.83 -9.58 25.03
C PHE A 56 -2.60 -9.28 25.89
N ARG A 57 -1.84 -8.21 25.61
CA ARG A 57 -0.70 -7.77 26.44
C ARG A 57 -1.10 -6.84 27.57
N LEU A 58 -2.27 -6.19 27.49
CA LEU A 58 -2.78 -5.34 28.57
C LEU A 58 -3.54 -6.14 29.64
N ASP A 59 -3.91 -7.38 29.32
CA ASP A 59 -4.64 -8.30 30.19
C ASP A 59 -3.72 -9.32 30.91
N ALA A 60 -2.39 -9.15 30.85
CA ALA A 60 -1.38 -10.05 31.44
C ALA A 60 -0.49 -9.35 32.47
#